data_AF-A3DEH1-F1
#
_entry.id   AF-A3DEH1-F1
#
_cell.length_a   1.000
_cell.length_b   1.000
_cell.length_c   1.000
_cell.angle_alpha   90.00
_cell.angle_beta   90.00
_cell.angle_gamma   90.00
#
_symmetry.space_group_name_H-M   'P 1'
#
loop_
_entity.id
_entity.type
_entity.pdbx_description
1 polymer ?
#
loop_
_entity_poly.entity_id
_entity_poly.type
_entity_poly.pdbx_seq_one_letter_code
_entity_poly.pdbx_strand_id
1 'polypeptide(L)'
;MKGEGIKELKKYLSTGMSLKVCILDNNSVEFLTWVRKSVSPEKIFSQYDMILIPKWVWVEVCDSDNRKSYINDLKHYSKVQIIDEVDYLTLVDYKEAELYYLFLHCCYNVSRLVSFIKKNILKNRPIEDLDPYEEWLSVFYEEGLDQRKLSNGRIQKKNAGEISIAVLSYILSYYYSGSIDIITIFSSDRDTYEFVSKAKEMLYRDERFKDRSNTSITFKSNDFLIYEWTRLGYINEENIDAFVDSYRQTRRIKFTRKKQDNSIEEQDKLIDNAAFLEMLKDSTIHLIF
;
A
#
# COMPACT_ATOMS: atom_id res chain seq x y z
N MET A 1 -2.83 16.88 7.05
CA MET A 1 -2.84 18.25 6.48
C MET A 1 -3.67 19.14 7.39
N LYS A 2 -3.59 20.49 7.37
CA LYS A 2 -4.63 21.29 8.07
C LYS A 2 -5.94 21.14 7.30
N GLY A 3 -7.07 20.97 7.99
CA GLY A 3 -8.35 20.39 7.52
C GLY A 3 -9.03 20.94 6.25
N GLU A 4 -8.45 21.91 5.55
CA GLU A 4 -8.92 22.37 4.24
C GLU A 4 -8.47 21.44 3.10
N GLY A 5 -7.21 20.97 3.13
CA GLY A 5 -6.67 20.09 2.09
C GLY A 5 -7.33 18.70 2.04
N ILE A 6 -7.79 18.17 3.19
CA ILE A 6 -8.50 16.89 3.22
C ILE A 6 -9.90 16.99 2.61
N LYS A 7 -10.58 18.14 2.78
CA LYS A 7 -11.89 18.37 2.17
C LYS A 7 -11.79 18.46 0.65
N GLU A 8 -10.74 19.09 0.13
CA GLU A 8 -10.45 19.11 -1.29
C GLU A 8 -10.14 17.71 -1.83
N LEU A 9 -9.34 16.92 -1.11
CA LEU A 9 -9.07 15.53 -1.47
C LEU A 9 -10.35 14.71 -1.52
N LYS A 10 -11.17 14.76 -0.48
CA LYS A 10 -12.46 14.08 -0.42
C LYS A 10 -13.35 14.46 -1.60
N LYS A 11 -13.46 15.76 -1.89
CA LYS A 11 -14.22 16.26 -3.04
C LYS A 11 -13.68 15.69 -4.35
N TYR A 12 -12.36 15.69 -4.53
CA TYR A 12 -11.72 15.13 -5.73
C TYR A 12 -12.01 13.63 -5.86
N LEU A 13 -11.86 12.86 -4.78
CA LEU A 13 -12.16 11.42 -4.77
C LEU A 13 -13.65 11.14 -5.00
N SER A 14 -14.55 12.02 -4.58
CA SER A 14 -16.01 11.83 -4.73
C SER A 14 -16.55 12.25 -6.10
N THR A 15 -15.84 13.12 -6.81
CA THR A 15 -16.29 13.71 -8.09
C THR A 15 -15.50 13.22 -9.29
N GLY A 16 -14.30 12.67 -9.07
CA GLY A 16 -13.55 12.01 -10.13
C GLY A 16 -14.32 10.80 -10.65
N MET A 17 -14.42 10.68 -11.97
CA MET A 17 -15.00 9.49 -12.59
C MET A 17 -13.84 8.60 -13.04
N SER A 18 -13.86 7.32 -12.67
CA SER A 18 -12.87 6.31 -13.13
C SER A 18 -11.42 6.63 -12.71
N LEU A 19 -11.21 7.11 -11.48
CA LEU A 19 -9.87 7.43 -10.95
C LEU A 19 -8.99 6.18 -10.80
N LYS A 20 -7.70 6.36 -11.11
CA LYS A 20 -6.63 5.40 -10.86
C LYS A 20 -5.71 5.94 -9.77
N VAL A 21 -5.74 5.29 -8.61
CA VAL A 21 -5.02 5.72 -7.41
C VAL A 21 -3.88 4.76 -7.10
N CYS A 22 -2.68 5.32 -6.93
CA CYS A 22 -1.51 4.61 -6.43
C CYS A 22 -1.29 4.94 -4.95
N ILE A 23 -0.97 3.94 -4.13
CA ILE A 23 -0.49 4.13 -2.75
C ILE A 23 0.97 3.67 -2.71
N LEU A 24 1.87 4.54 -2.26
CA LEU A 24 3.29 4.22 -2.14
C LEU A 24 3.64 3.76 -0.74
N ASP A 25 4.39 2.67 -0.67
CA ASP A 25 5.11 2.21 0.51
C ASP A 25 6.57 2.70 0.48
N ASN A 26 7.19 2.79 1.65
CA ASN A 26 8.55 3.26 1.85
C ASN A 26 9.59 2.39 1.12
N ASN A 27 9.47 1.07 1.15
CA ASN A 27 10.40 0.18 0.44
C ASN A 27 10.34 0.35 -1.09
N SER A 28 9.15 0.63 -1.64
CA SER A 28 9.01 0.91 -3.07
C SER A 28 9.57 2.28 -3.41
N VAL A 29 9.40 3.29 -2.56
CA VAL A 29 10.04 4.60 -2.73
C VAL A 29 11.56 4.49 -2.73
N GLU A 30 12.13 3.66 -1.85
CA GLU A 30 13.57 3.39 -1.81
C GLU A 30 14.06 2.81 -3.15
N PHE A 31 13.44 1.74 -3.62
CA PHE A 31 13.78 1.12 -4.90
C PHE A 31 13.63 2.10 -6.08
N LEU A 32 12.51 2.81 -6.15
CA LEU A 32 12.23 3.81 -7.18
C LEU A 32 13.27 4.94 -7.19
N THR A 33 13.78 5.33 -6.02
CA THR A 33 14.85 6.32 -5.87
C THR A 33 16.15 5.83 -6.50
N TRP A 34 16.49 4.55 -6.36
CA TRP A 34 17.71 3.96 -6.93
C TRP A 34 17.64 3.82 -8.45
N VAL A 35 16.46 3.43 -8.99
CA VAL A 35 16.30 3.15 -10.42
C VAL A 35 15.91 4.37 -11.26
N ARG A 36 15.68 5.54 -10.65
CA ARG A 36 15.18 6.75 -11.33
C ARG A 36 16.00 7.24 -12.52
N LYS A 37 17.29 6.90 -12.57
CA LYS A 37 18.17 7.22 -13.71
C LYS A 37 17.96 6.29 -14.91
N SER A 38 17.47 5.08 -14.65
CA SER A 38 17.22 4.06 -15.66
C SER A 38 15.77 4.09 -16.15
N VAL A 39 14.82 4.33 -15.25
CA VAL A 39 13.39 4.42 -15.57
C VAL A 39 12.82 5.72 -15.01
N SER A 40 12.24 6.56 -15.88
CA SER A 40 11.73 7.87 -15.45
C SER A 40 10.46 7.72 -14.61
N PRO A 41 10.28 8.52 -13.54
CA PRO A 41 9.04 8.52 -12.75
C PRO A 41 7.80 8.83 -13.60
N GLU A 42 7.91 9.72 -14.59
CA GLU A 42 6.81 10.05 -15.50
C GLU A 42 6.26 8.82 -16.25
N LYS A 43 7.15 7.95 -16.76
CA LYS A 43 6.73 6.70 -17.44
C LYS A 43 6.01 5.74 -16.51
N ILE A 44 6.37 5.74 -15.23
CA ILE A 44 5.80 4.84 -14.21
C ILE A 44 4.42 5.36 -13.78
N PHE A 45 4.31 6.66 -13.53
CA PHE A 45 3.18 7.25 -12.82
C PHE A 45 2.16 7.99 -13.68
N SER A 46 2.45 8.26 -14.97
CA SER A 46 1.49 8.86 -15.92
C SER A 46 0.17 8.09 -16.09
N GLN A 47 0.14 6.82 -15.68
CA GLN A 47 -1.07 5.99 -15.69
C GLN A 47 -1.99 6.21 -14.47
N TYR A 48 -1.55 6.93 -13.44
CA TYR A 48 -2.33 7.19 -12.23
C TYR A 48 -2.72 8.66 -12.14
N ASP A 49 -3.97 8.91 -11.75
CA ASP A 49 -4.49 10.27 -11.54
C ASP A 49 -3.98 10.87 -10.22
N MET A 50 -3.65 10.01 -9.26
CA MET A 50 -3.22 10.41 -7.93
C MET A 50 -2.31 9.39 -7.27
N ILE A 51 -1.38 9.90 -6.47
CA ILE A 51 -0.47 9.13 -5.62
C ILE A 51 -0.72 9.54 -4.17
N LEU A 52 -0.95 8.57 -3.31
CA LEU A 52 -1.21 8.76 -1.89
C LEU A 52 -0.09 8.12 -1.06
N ILE A 53 0.30 8.80 0.00
CA ILE A 53 1.31 8.33 0.95
C ILE A 53 0.75 8.53 2.36
N PRO A 54 0.48 7.48 3.13
CA PRO A 54 0.10 7.64 4.52
C PRO A 54 1.21 8.34 5.32
N LYS A 55 0.85 9.07 6.37
CA LYS A 55 1.80 9.88 7.12
C LYS A 55 2.82 9.03 7.85
N TRP A 56 2.46 7.86 8.37
CA TRP A 56 3.45 6.92 8.92
C TRP A 56 4.49 6.48 7.89
N VAL A 57 4.07 6.21 6.64
CA VAL A 57 5.01 5.90 5.54
C VAL A 57 5.88 7.11 5.20
N TRP A 58 5.29 8.30 5.14
CA TRP A 58 6.03 9.54 4.86
C TRP A 58 7.12 9.83 5.91
N VAL A 59 6.84 9.53 7.19
CA VAL A 59 7.83 9.64 8.27
C VAL A 59 9.06 8.78 7.97
N GLU A 60 8.87 7.55 7.49
CA GLU A 60 9.98 6.65 7.14
C GLU A 60 10.71 7.09 5.88
N VAL A 61 9.99 7.57 4.87
CA VAL A 61 10.58 8.17 3.67
C VAL A 61 11.50 9.33 4.05
N CYS A 62 11.10 10.15 5.02
CA CYS A 62 11.88 11.28 5.52
C CYS A 62 13.15 10.88 6.28
N ASP A 63 13.38 9.61 6.61
CA ASP A 63 14.66 9.15 7.17
C ASP A 63 15.80 9.21 6.14
N SER A 64 15.52 9.47 4.85
CA SER A 64 16.56 9.73 3.84
C SER A 64 16.19 10.88 2.90
N ASP A 65 17.10 11.84 2.78
CA ASP A 65 16.96 13.00 1.90
C ASP A 65 16.78 12.61 0.43
N ASN A 66 17.38 11.50 -0.02
CA ASN A 66 17.21 11.01 -1.39
C ASN A 66 15.77 10.56 -1.65
N ARG A 67 15.16 9.81 -0.73
CA ARG A 67 13.76 9.37 -0.86
C ARG A 67 12.80 10.54 -0.74
N LYS A 68 13.07 11.46 0.19
CA LYS A 68 12.30 12.70 0.34
C LYS A 68 12.38 13.57 -0.91
N SER A 69 13.56 13.73 -1.49
CA SER A 69 13.76 14.43 -2.77
C SER A 69 12.99 13.75 -3.87
N TYR A 70 13.05 12.42 -3.99
CA TYR A 70 12.31 11.66 -4.99
C TYR A 70 10.81 11.95 -4.96
N ILE A 71 10.19 11.93 -3.78
CA ILE A 71 8.75 12.25 -3.64
C ILE A 71 8.45 13.72 -3.95
N ASN A 72 9.34 14.65 -3.62
CA ASN A 72 9.15 16.05 -4.00
C ASN A 72 9.26 16.25 -5.50
N ASP A 73 10.22 15.60 -6.16
CA ASP A 73 10.38 15.62 -7.61
C ASP A 73 9.14 15.00 -8.29
N LEU A 74 8.56 13.95 -7.69
CA LEU A 74 7.36 13.26 -8.19
C LEU A 74 6.14 14.19 -8.31
N LYS A 75 6.06 15.24 -7.49
CA LYS A 75 4.97 16.24 -7.55
C LYS A 75 4.96 17.03 -8.86
N HIS A 76 6.06 17.05 -9.61
CA HIS A 76 6.11 17.67 -10.93
C HIS A 76 5.43 16.82 -12.00
N TYR A 77 5.29 15.51 -11.78
CA TYR A 77 4.75 14.56 -12.76
C TYR A 77 3.35 14.06 -12.39
N SER A 78 2.98 14.09 -11.11
CA SER A 78 1.72 13.52 -10.63
C SER A 78 1.19 14.25 -9.40
N LYS A 79 -0.11 14.12 -9.14
CA LYS A 79 -0.73 14.65 -7.93
C LYS A 79 -0.40 13.76 -6.74
N VAL A 80 0.61 14.16 -5.96
CA VAL A 80 1.03 13.46 -4.73
C VAL A 80 0.41 14.10 -3.50
N GLN A 81 -0.22 13.30 -2.64
CA GLN A 81 -0.80 13.74 -1.36
C GLN A 81 -0.29 12.88 -0.21
N ILE A 82 0.12 13.54 0.89
CA ILE A 82 0.50 12.87 2.13
C ILE A 82 -0.69 12.96 3.08
N ILE A 83 -1.29 11.83 3.43
CA ILE A 83 -2.52 11.77 4.23
C ILE A 83 -2.19 11.43 5.66
N ASP A 84 -2.63 12.28 6.58
CA ASP A 84 -2.54 12.01 8.01
C ASP A 84 -3.59 10.96 8.41
N GLU A 85 -3.25 9.99 9.23
CA GLU A 85 -4.23 8.98 9.67
C GLU A 85 -5.38 9.62 10.45
N VAL A 86 -5.17 10.76 11.11
CA VAL A 86 -6.24 11.57 11.73
C VAL A 86 -7.28 12.03 10.70
N ASP A 87 -6.85 12.30 9.46
CA ASP A 87 -7.72 12.78 8.39
C ASP A 87 -8.63 11.66 7.83
N TYR A 88 -8.40 10.39 8.18
CA TYR A 88 -9.22 9.25 7.72
C TYR A 88 -10.69 9.37 8.13
N LEU A 89 -10.97 9.95 9.31
CA LEU A 89 -12.34 10.19 9.77
C LEU A 89 -13.14 11.04 8.77
N THR A 90 -12.50 12.05 8.17
CA THR A 90 -13.14 12.88 7.15
C THR A 90 -13.42 12.07 5.88
N LEU A 91 -12.51 11.16 5.50
CA LEU A 91 -12.64 10.33 4.32
C LEU A 91 -13.75 9.27 4.44
N VAL A 92 -14.13 8.88 5.66
CA VAL A 92 -15.23 7.92 5.92
C VAL A 92 -16.54 8.59 6.31
N ASP A 93 -16.77 9.84 5.90
CA ASP A 93 -17.99 10.59 6.24
C ASP A 93 -18.25 10.68 7.76
N TYR A 94 -17.19 10.76 8.56
CA TYR A 94 -17.27 10.79 10.03
C TYR A 94 -17.92 9.54 10.65
N LYS A 95 -17.97 8.42 9.92
CA LYS A 95 -18.45 7.13 10.41
C LYS A 95 -17.40 6.42 11.24
N GLU A 96 -17.21 6.90 12.46
CA GLU A 96 -16.15 6.46 13.35
C GLU A 96 -16.22 4.97 13.72
N ALA A 97 -17.43 4.44 13.94
CA ALA A 97 -17.63 3.01 14.20
C ALA A 97 -17.13 2.14 13.03
N GLU A 98 -17.42 2.52 11.78
CA GLU A 98 -16.92 1.79 10.60
C GLU A 98 -15.39 1.89 10.51
N LEU A 99 -14.81 3.06 10.82
CA LEU A 99 -13.35 3.25 10.83
C LEU A 99 -12.66 2.38 11.88
N TYR A 100 -13.24 2.25 13.07
CA TYR A 100 -12.76 1.30 14.08
C TYR A 100 -12.69 -0.13 13.53
N TYR A 101 -13.74 -0.59 12.82
CA TYR A 101 -13.73 -1.94 12.24
C TYR A 101 -12.73 -2.09 11.09
N LEU A 102 -12.50 -1.04 10.29
CA LEU A 102 -11.42 -1.05 9.30
C LEU A 102 -10.06 -1.28 9.98
N PHE A 103 -9.73 -0.51 11.03
CA PHE A 103 -8.49 -0.71 11.79
C PHE A 103 -8.41 -2.11 12.41
N LEU A 104 -9.48 -2.58 13.04
CA LEU A 104 -9.55 -3.91 13.64
C LEU A 104 -9.26 -5.01 12.61
N HIS A 105 -9.91 -4.95 11.44
CA HIS A 105 -9.78 -5.93 10.37
C HIS A 105 -8.43 -5.87 9.67
N CYS A 106 -7.86 -4.68 9.50
CA CYS A 106 -6.48 -4.54 9.06
C CYS A 106 -5.51 -5.23 10.02
N CYS A 107 -5.73 -5.14 11.32
CA CYS A 107 -4.83 -5.75 12.30
C CYS A 107 -5.03 -7.27 12.53
N TYR A 108 -5.93 -7.94 11.79
CA TYR A 108 -6.35 -9.30 12.13
C TYR A 108 -5.27 -10.39 11.93
N ASN A 109 -4.22 -10.09 11.18
CA ASN A 109 -3.03 -10.95 11.06
C ASN A 109 -2.13 -10.90 12.32
N VAL A 110 -2.32 -9.92 13.21
CA VAL A 110 -1.55 -9.75 14.45
C VAL A 110 -2.47 -9.87 15.68
N SER A 111 -2.60 -11.09 16.21
CA SER A 111 -3.49 -11.40 17.35
C SER A 111 -3.29 -10.51 18.58
N ARG A 112 -2.06 -10.05 18.84
CA ARG A 112 -1.74 -9.11 19.91
C ARG A 112 -2.44 -7.76 19.71
N LEU A 113 -2.41 -7.22 18.49
CA LEU A 113 -3.05 -5.95 18.15
C LEU A 113 -4.57 -6.06 18.18
N VAL A 114 -5.15 -7.15 17.67
CA VAL A 114 -6.60 -7.41 17.80
C VAL A 114 -7.03 -7.40 19.26
N SER A 115 -6.25 -8.06 20.12
CA SER A 115 -6.53 -8.11 21.56
C SER A 115 -6.39 -6.74 22.20
N PHE A 116 -5.38 -5.96 21.82
CA PHE A 116 -5.16 -4.60 22.28
C PHE A 116 -6.33 -3.69 21.90
N ILE A 117 -6.74 -3.67 20.63
CA ILE A 117 -7.85 -2.84 20.14
C ILE A 117 -9.14 -3.14 20.95
N LYS A 118 -9.47 -4.41 21.16
CA LYS A 118 -10.67 -4.79 21.93
C LYS A 118 -10.61 -4.39 23.40
N LYS A 119 -9.44 -4.53 24.05
CA LYS A 119 -9.29 -4.30 25.50
C LYS A 119 -9.03 -2.84 25.86
N ASN A 120 -8.25 -2.13 25.06
CA ASN A 120 -7.72 -0.80 25.38
C ASN A 120 -8.49 0.32 24.68
N ILE A 121 -8.99 0.07 23.46
CA ILE A 121 -9.74 1.06 22.69
C ILE A 121 -11.24 0.87 22.91
N LEU A 122 -11.78 -0.30 22.55
CA LEU A 122 -13.20 -0.58 22.75
C LEU A 122 -13.54 -0.76 24.25
N LYS A 123 -12.58 -1.22 25.06
CA LYS A 123 -12.72 -1.45 26.52
C LYS A 123 -13.91 -2.37 26.86
N ASN A 124 -14.25 -3.29 25.94
CA ASN A 124 -15.46 -4.12 25.98
C ASN A 124 -16.78 -3.34 26.15
N ARG A 125 -16.80 -2.06 25.76
CA ARG A 125 -18.00 -1.22 25.72
C ARG A 125 -18.72 -1.37 24.37
N PRO A 126 -19.99 -0.94 24.27
CA PRO A 126 -20.64 -0.70 22.98
C PRO A 126 -19.80 0.21 22.09
N ILE A 127 -19.90 0.04 20.76
CA ILE A 127 -19.09 0.82 19.81
C ILE A 127 -19.50 2.30 19.78
N GLU A 128 -20.72 2.59 20.19
CA GLU A 128 -21.30 3.93 20.33
C GLU A 128 -20.62 4.73 21.44
N ASP A 129 -19.98 4.04 22.40
CA ASP A 129 -19.25 4.62 23.54
C ASP A 129 -17.74 4.70 23.28
N LEU A 130 -17.31 4.66 22.02
CA LEU A 130 -15.91 4.84 21.65
C LEU A 130 -15.44 6.23 22.07
N ASP A 131 -14.20 6.32 22.57
CA ASP A 131 -13.57 7.62 22.77
C ASP A 131 -13.41 8.30 21.39
N PRO A 132 -13.24 9.64 21.30
CA PRO A 132 -13.07 10.33 20.02
C PRO A 132 -11.91 9.79 19.17
N TYR A 133 -12.03 9.93 17.84
CA TYR A 133 -11.15 9.25 16.88
C TYR A 133 -9.68 9.52 17.12
N GLU A 134 -9.34 10.79 17.25
CA GLU A 134 -7.99 11.24 17.49
C GLU A 134 -7.42 10.68 18.80
N GLU A 135 -8.26 10.55 19.84
CA GLU A 135 -7.84 10.03 21.14
C GLU A 135 -7.53 8.54 21.07
N TRP A 136 -8.43 7.71 20.52
CA TRP A 136 -8.14 6.28 20.44
C TRP A 136 -7.10 5.94 19.39
N LEU A 137 -7.01 6.72 18.30
CA LEU A 137 -5.95 6.56 17.30
C LEU A 137 -4.57 6.82 17.93
N SER A 138 -4.49 7.83 18.81
CA SER A 138 -3.28 8.08 19.61
C SER A 138 -2.94 6.88 20.49
N VAL A 139 -3.91 6.34 21.24
CA VAL A 139 -3.70 5.11 22.05
C VAL A 139 -3.23 3.94 21.18
N PHE A 140 -3.83 3.76 20.01
CA PHE A 140 -3.46 2.70 19.07
C PHE A 140 -1.99 2.78 18.65
N TYR A 141 -1.54 3.95 18.18
CA TYR A 141 -0.16 4.11 17.70
C TYR A 141 0.86 4.24 18.84
N GLU A 142 0.54 4.89 19.96
CA GLU A 142 1.50 5.08 21.05
C GLU A 142 1.65 3.85 21.94
N GLU A 143 0.57 3.11 22.20
CA GLU A 143 0.59 1.99 23.16
C GLU A 143 0.39 0.63 22.50
N GLY A 144 -0.29 0.58 21.35
CA GLY A 144 -0.60 -0.67 20.67
C GLY A 144 0.60 -1.28 19.92
N LEU A 145 1.40 -0.44 19.26
CA LEU A 145 2.48 -0.89 18.38
C LEU A 145 3.81 -1.07 19.13
N ASP A 146 4.60 -2.07 18.72
CA ASP A 146 5.93 -2.27 19.27
C ASP A 146 6.85 -1.12 18.83
N GLN A 147 7.57 -0.53 19.79
CA GLN A 147 8.43 0.62 19.55
C GLN A 147 9.92 0.25 19.59
N ARG A 148 10.70 0.81 18.66
CA ARG A 148 12.16 0.67 18.62
C ARG A 148 12.81 2.02 18.34
N LYS A 149 13.80 2.41 19.15
CA LYS A 149 14.62 3.59 18.87
C LYS A 149 15.65 3.26 17.79
N LEU A 150 15.67 4.05 16.72
CA LEU A 150 16.63 3.93 15.62
C LEU A 150 17.91 4.72 15.91
N SER A 151 18.96 4.45 15.12
CA SER A 151 20.27 5.11 15.23
C SER A 151 20.18 6.63 15.01
N ASN A 152 19.23 7.10 14.20
CA ASN A 152 18.96 8.52 13.97
C ASN A 152 18.12 9.18 15.08
N GLY A 153 17.78 8.46 16.15
CA GLY A 153 16.99 8.95 17.27
C GLY A 153 15.46 8.85 17.10
N ARG A 154 14.96 8.52 15.90
CA ARG A 154 13.52 8.30 15.64
C ARG A 154 13.02 7.08 16.40
N ILE A 155 11.79 7.17 16.90
CA ILE A 155 11.04 6.02 17.39
C ILE A 155 10.31 5.38 16.21
N GLN A 156 10.74 4.19 15.83
CA GLN A 156 10.03 3.34 14.88
C GLN A 156 8.88 2.63 15.60
N LYS A 157 7.70 2.68 15.00
CA LYS A 157 6.55 1.88 15.41
C LYS A 157 6.35 0.78 14.39
N LYS A 158 6.52 -0.46 14.84
CA LYS A 158 6.43 -1.64 13.97
C LYS A 158 5.01 -1.73 13.37
N ASN A 159 4.92 -2.04 12.08
CA ASN A 159 3.69 -2.21 11.31
C ASN A 159 2.86 -0.92 11.09
N ALA A 160 3.34 0.25 11.53
CA ALA A 160 2.55 1.48 11.44
C ALA A 160 2.24 1.87 9.99
N GLY A 161 3.23 1.76 9.09
CA GLY A 161 3.04 2.08 7.67
C GLY A 161 2.13 1.08 6.97
N GLU A 162 2.33 -0.21 7.24
CA GLU A 162 1.61 -1.34 6.66
C GLU A 162 0.12 -1.29 7.03
N ILE A 163 -0.18 -1.01 8.31
CA ILE A 163 -1.55 -0.82 8.80
C ILE A 163 -2.17 0.43 8.17
N SER A 164 -1.43 1.55 8.11
CA SER A 164 -1.92 2.79 7.50
C SER A 164 -2.24 2.62 6.02
N ILE A 165 -1.41 1.91 5.26
CA ILE A 165 -1.65 1.57 3.85
C ILE A 165 -2.91 0.72 3.73
N ALA A 166 -3.04 -0.32 4.56
CA ALA A 166 -4.18 -1.23 4.49
C ALA A 166 -5.50 -0.52 4.80
N VAL A 167 -5.55 0.28 5.86
CA VAL A 167 -6.74 1.06 6.24
C VAL A 167 -7.10 2.05 5.12
N LEU A 168 -6.14 2.84 4.63
CA LEU A 168 -6.39 3.79 3.55
C LEU A 168 -6.93 3.09 2.29
N SER A 169 -6.35 1.94 1.94
CA SER A 169 -6.76 1.17 0.77
C SER A 169 -8.22 0.72 0.87
N TYR A 170 -8.67 0.29 2.07
CA TYR A 170 -10.07 -0.09 2.27
C TYR A 170 -11.02 1.09 2.44
N ILE A 171 -10.55 2.23 2.93
CA ILE A 171 -11.32 3.49 2.86
C ILE A 171 -11.63 3.81 1.39
N LEU A 172 -10.59 3.86 0.53
CA LEU A 172 -10.77 4.10 -0.90
C LEU A 172 -11.69 3.07 -1.54
N SER A 173 -11.46 1.78 -1.24
CA SER A 173 -12.20 0.67 -1.80
C SER A 173 -13.70 0.72 -1.48
N TYR A 174 -14.11 1.02 -0.24
CA TYR A 174 -15.53 0.96 0.16
C TYR A 174 -16.27 2.30 0.11
N TYR A 175 -15.58 3.42 0.28
CA TYR A 175 -16.21 4.75 0.32
C TYR A 175 -16.18 5.48 -1.02
N TYR A 176 -15.30 5.05 -1.93
CA TYR A 176 -15.09 5.71 -3.22
C TYR A 176 -15.15 4.72 -4.38
N SER A 177 -15.86 3.59 -4.22
CA SER A 177 -16.02 2.58 -5.27
C SER A 177 -16.80 3.04 -6.49
N GLY A 178 -17.60 4.10 -6.37
CA GLY A 178 -18.31 4.71 -7.50
C GLY A 178 -17.44 5.63 -8.37
N SER A 179 -16.26 5.99 -7.88
CA SER A 179 -15.38 7.00 -8.49
C SER A 179 -13.96 6.50 -8.75
N ILE A 180 -13.51 5.45 -8.08
CA ILE A 180 -12.18 4.85 -8.22
C ILE A 180 -12.31 3.49 -8.89
N ASP A 181 -11.68 3.32 -10.05
CA ASP A 181 -11.65 2.06 -10.80
C ASP A 181 -10.43 1.21 -10.45
N ILE A 182 -9.31 1.86 -10.10
CA ILE A 182 -8.05 1.18 -9.81
C ILE A 182 -7.46 1.70 -8.51
N ILE A 183 -7.18 0.78 -7.58
CA ILE A 183 -6.37 1.02 -6.40
C ILE A 183 -5.15 0.09 -6.50
N THR A 184 -3.95 0.67 -6.58
CA THR A 184 -2.70 -0.08 -6.70
C THR A 184 -1.74 0.31 -5.60
N ILE A 185 -1.32 -0.65 -4.78
CA ILE A 185 -0.31 -0.48 -3.76
C ILE A 185 1.06 -0.85 -4.35
N PHE A 186 2.01 0.07 -4.29
CA PHE A 186 3.41 -0.22 -4.59
C PHE A 186 4.07 -0.61 -3.28
N SER A 187 4.28 -1.90 -3.11
CA SER A 187 5.01 -2.46 -1.96
C SER A 187 5.66 -3.77 -2.38
N SER A 188 6.89 -3.96 -1.93
CA SER A 188 7.60 -5.23 -1.97
C SER A 188 7.57 -5.97 -0.63
N ASP A 189 6.93 -5.40 0.39
CA ASP A 189 6.88 -5.96 1.72
C ASP A 189 5.73 -6.96 1.86
N ARG A 190 6.09 -8.18 2.27
CA ARG A 190 5.13 -9.28 2.44
C ARG A 190 4.14 -8.98 3.56
N ASP A 191 4.57 -8.28 4.61
CA ASP A 191 3.68 -7.94 5.72
C ASP A 191 2.56 -7.01 5.20
N THR A 192 2.87 -5.96 4.45
CA THR A 192 1.88 -5.09 3.79
C THR A 192 0.86 -5.90 2.97
N TYR A 193 1.33 -6.84 2.14
CA TYR A 193 0.44 -7.72 1.36
C TYR A 193 -0.48 -8.56 2.26
N GLU A 194 0.04 -9.07 3.38
CA GLU A 194 -0.71 -9.89 4.33
C GLU A 194 -1.74 -9.07 5.14
N PHE A 195 -1.40 -7.86 5.57
CA PHE A 195 -2.34 -6.92 6.22
C PHE A 195 -3.57 -6.67 5.32
N VAL A 196 -3.33 -6.35 4.04
CA VAL A 196 -4.41 -6.09 3.08
C VAL A 196 -5.20 -7.36 2.75
N SER A 197 -4.52 -8.47 2.51
CA SER A 197 -5.16 -9.74 2.16
C SER A 197 -6.02 -10.27 3.32
N LYS A 198 -5.53 -10.15 4.57
CA LYS A 198 -6.29 -10.61 5.74
C LYS A 198 -7.50 -9.73 6.02
N ALA A 199 -7.35 -8.42 5.91
CA ALA A 199 -8.46 -7.49 6.02
C ALA A 199 -9.57 -7.79 5.02
N LYS A 200 -9.21 -8.20 3.79
CA LYS A 200 -10.18 -8.64 2.77
C LYS A 200 -11.10 -9.71 3.34
N GLU A 201 -10.51 -10.82 3.81
CA GLU A 201 -11.25 -11.95 4.36
C GLU A 201 -12.19 -11.55 5.50
N MET A 202 -11.74 -10.65 6.36
CA MET A 202 -12.50 -10.20 7.52
C MET A 202 -13.66 -9.28 7.13
N LEU A 203 -13.43 -8.35 6.20
CA LEU A 203 -14.45 -7.42 5.69
C LEU A 203 -15.54 -8.17 4.91
N TYR A 204 -15.20 -9.21 4.15
CA TYR A 204 -16.19 -10.08 3.49
C TYR A 204 -17.12 -10.83 4.45
N ARG A 205 -16.73 -10.98 5.71
CA ARG A 205 -17.54 -11.65 6.75
C ARG A 205 -18.30 -10.67 7.64
N ASP A 206 -18.06 -9.39 7.48
CA ASP A 206 -18.62 -8.35 8.32
C ASP A 206 -19.89 -7.80 7.67
N GLU A 207 -21.02 -7.88 8.39
CA GLU A 207 -22.34 -7.43 7.92
C GLU A 207 -22.37 -5.97 7.44
N ARG A 208 -21.46 -5.12 7.95
CA ARG A 208 -21.36 -3.71 7.52
C ARG A 208 -20.73 -3.54 6.14
N PHE A 209 -20.00 -4.54 5.66
CA PHE A 209 -19.17 -4.44 4.45
C PHE A 209 -19.49 -5.51 3.40
N LYS A 210 -19.92 -6.71 3.79
CA LYS A 210 -20.04 -7.89 2.92
C LYS A 210 -20.87 -7.67 1.65
N ASP A 211 -21.93 -6.85 1.73
CA ASP A 211 -22.86 -6.60 0.62
C ASP A 211 -22.61 -5.25 -0.08
N ARG A 212 -21.56 -4.53 0.31
CA ARG A 212 -21.21 -3.24 -0.29
C ARG A 212 -20.35 -3.41 -1.53
N SER A 213 -20.64 -2.59 -2.54
CA SER A 213 -19.74 -2.42 -3.68
C SER A 213 -18.38 -1.91 -3.20
N ASN A 214 -17.31 -2.53 -3.68
CA ASN A 214 -15.94 -2.16 -3.35
C ASN A 214 -15.03 -2.30 -4.58
N THR A 215 -14.05 -1.40 -4.69
CA THR A 215 -13.03 -1.46 -5.75
C THR A 215 -11.91 -2.41 -5.33
N SER A 216 -11.51 -3.32 -6.23
CA SER A 216 -10.43 -4.26 -5.93
C SER A 216 -9.10 -3.56 -5.69
N ILE A 217 -8.38 -3.98 -4.66
CA ILE A 217 -7.03 -3.51 -4.34
C ILE A 217 -6.02 -4.45 -5.00
N THR A 218 -5.06 -3.88 -5.73
CA THR A 218 -4.00 -4.60 -6.44
C THR A 218 -2.62 -4.19 -5.94
N PHE A 219 -1.59 -4.96 -6.29
CA PHE A 219 -0.21 -4.71 -5.88
C PHE A 219 0.73 -4.65 -7.07
N LYS A 220 1.78 -3.83 -6.96
CA LYS A 220 2.98 -3.91 -7.79
C LYS A 220 4.21 -3.97 -6.87
N SER A 221 4.81 -5.15 -6.77
CA SER A 221 6.12 -5.31 -6.13
C SER A 221 7.24 -4.82 -7.05
N ASN A 222 8.46 -4.70 -6.53
CA ASN A 222 9.61 -4.29 -7.34
C ASN A 222 9.86 -5.29 -8.48
N ASP A 223 9.67 -6.59 -8.23
CA ASP A 223 9.77 -7.63 -9.26
C ASP A 223 8.68 -7.48 -10.32
N PHE A 224 7.44 -7.19 -9.90
CA PHE A 224 6.36 -6.87 -10.83
C PHE A 224 6.70 -5.65 -11.69
N LEU A 225 7.23 -4.59 -11.07
CA LEU A 225 7.63 -3.37 -11.77
C LEU A 225 8.72 -3.65 -12.80
N ILE A 226 9.77 -4.40 -12.44
CA ILE A 226 10.82 -4.79 -13.40
C ILE A 226 10.22 -5.58 -14.56
N TYR A 227 9.37 -6.58 -14.26
CA TYR A 227 8.67 -7.37 -15.26
C TYR A 227 7.82 -6.53 -16.22
N GLU A 228 7.06 -5.57 -15.68
CA GLU A 228 6.25 -4.65 -16.47
C GLU A 228 7.14 -3.74 -17.33
N TRP A 229 8.18 -3.14 -16.75
CA TRP A 229 9.08 -2.21 -17.44
C TRP A 229 9.88 -2.87 -18.55
N THR A 230 10.29 -4.13 -18.39
CA THR A 230 10.92 -4.91 -19.46
C THR A 230 9.95 -5.08 -20.63
N ARG A 231 8.69 -5.43 -20.38
CA ARG A 231 7.68 -5.62 -21.44
C ARG A 231 7.26 -4.33 -22.12
N LEU A 232 7.32 -3.22 -21.41
CA LEU A 232 7.06 -1.88 -21.95
C LEU A 232 8.29 -1.27 -22.65
N GLY A 233 9.44 -1.95 -22.66
CA GLY A 233 10.68 -1.44 -23.25
C GLY A 233 11.25 -0.23 -22.51
N TYR A 234 10.96 -0.08 -21.21
CA TYR A 234 11.49 1.02 -20.39
C TYR A 234 12.93 0.75 -19.94
N ILE A 235 13.30 -0.52 -19.85
CA ILE A 235 14.67 -0.98 -19.63
C ILE A 235 15.18 -1.53 -20.96
N ASN A 236 16.36 -1.08 -21.41
CA ASN A 236 16.99 -1.60 -22.62
C ASN A 236 17.30 -3.10 -22.44
N GLU A 237 16.92 -3.93 -23.42
CA GLU A 237 17.17 -5.38 -23.42
C GLU A 237 18.66 -5.70 -23.22
N GLU A 238 19.57 -4.92 -23.83
CA GLU A 238 21.02 -5.13 -23.68
C GLU A 238 21.53 -4.87 -22.25
N ASN A 239 20.76 -4.16 -21.42
CA ASN A 239 21.13 -3.77 -20.07
C ASN A 239 20.31 -4.49 -18.98
N ILE A 240 19.41 -5.40 -19.33
CA ILE A 240 18.50 -6.01 -18.35
C ILE A 240 19.24 -6.84 -17.32
N ASP A 241 20.26 -7.61 -17.73
CA ASP A 241 21.09 -8.41 -16.82
C ASP A 241 21.77 -7.52 -15.77
N ALA A 242 22.47 -6.47 -16.24
CA ALA A 242 23.15 -5.52 -15.34
C ALA A 242 22.17 -4.76 -14.43
N PHE A 243 20.97 -4.44 -14.94
CA PHE A 243 19.92 -3.80 -14.16
C PHE A 243 19.44 -4.73 -13.03
N VAL A 244 19.12 -5.98 -13.35
CA VAL A 244 18.64 -6.97 -12.37
C VAL A 244 19.72 -7.22 -11.32
N ASP A 245 20.98 -7.39 -11.72
CA ASP A 245 22.08 -7.61 -10.78
C ASP A 245 22.36 -6.40 -9.87
N SER A 246 22.08 -5.19 -10.34
CA SER A 246 22.29 -3.96 -9.56
C SER A 246 21.18 -3.69 -8.55
N TYR A 247 19.93 -4.07 -8.87
CA TYR A 247 18.75 -3.59 -8.15
C TYR A 247 17.83 -4.68 -7.61
N ARG A 248 18.12 -5.95 -7.87
CA ARG A 248 17.33 -7.10 -7.40
C ARG A 248 18.19 -8.09 -6.64
N GLN A 249 17.63 -8.64 -5.57
CA GLN A 249 18.19 -9.73 -4.79
C GLN A 249 17.29 -10.96 -4.89
N THR A 250 17.86 -12.14 -4.60
CA THR A 250 17.11 -13.39 -4.49
C THR A 250 15.99 -13.24 -3.47
N ARG A 251 14.76 -13.52 -3.90
CA ARG A 251 13.59 -13.36 -3.07
C ARG A 251 12.45 -14.26 -3.51
N ARG A 252 11.48 -14.41 -2.61
CA ARG A 252 10.29 -15.21 -2.85
C ARG A 252 9.31 -14.41 -3.71
N ILE A 253 8.87 -14.99 -4.82
CA ILE A 253 7.94 -14.41 -5.79
C ILE A 253 6.71 -15.30 -5.90
N LYS A 254 5.54 -14.67 -5.86
CA LYS A 254 4.25 -15.26 -6.19
C LYS A 254 3.90 -14.96 -7.64
N PHE A 255 3.63 -15.99 -8.42
CA PHE A 255 3.28 -15.84 -9.84
C PHE A 255 2.38 -16.97 -10.32
N THR A 256 1.75 -16.75 -11.46
CA THR A 256 1.03 -17.79 -12.19
C THR A 256 1.75 -18.19 -13.47
N ARG A 257 1.56 -19.43 -13.90
CA ARG A 257 2.06 -19.94 -15.18
C ARG A 257 0.95 -20.64 -15.94
N LYS A 258 0.71 -20.22 -17.17
CA LYS A 258 -0.22 -20.87 -18.10
C LYS A 258 0.41 -22.14 -18.68
N LYS A 259 -0.26 -23.28 -18.52
CA LYS A 259 0.14 -24.58 -19.07
C LYS A 259 -0.37 -24.76 -20.50
N GLN A 260 0.10 -25.80 -21.19
CA GLN A 260 -0.24 -26.09 -22.59
C GLN A 260 -1.74 -26.35 -22.80
N ASP A 261 -2.42 -26.91 -21.81
CA ASP A 261 -3.87 -27.13 -21.81
C ASP A 261 -4.67 -25.87 -21.39
N ASN A 262 -4.00 -24.72 -21.27
CA ASN A 262 -4.52 -23.44 -20.77
C ASN A 262 -4.90 -23.43 -19.28
N SER A 263 -4.60 -24.48 -18.51
CA SER A 263 -4.72 -24.42 -17.05
C SER A 263 -3.73 -23.43 -16.44
N ILE A 264 -4.07 -22.86 -15.28
CA ILE A 264 -3.25 -21.88 -14.58
C ILE A 264 -2.70 -22.51 -13.31
N GLU A 265 -1.37 -22.56 -13.20
CA GLU A 265 -0.66 -23.00 -12.00
C GLU A 265 -0.23 -21.78 -11.18
N GLU A 266 -0.58 -21.75 -9.89
CA GLU A 266 -0.06 -20.77 -8.93
C GLU A 266 1.23 -21.31 -8.28
N GLN A 267 2.26 -20.47 -8.21
CA GLN A 267 3.53 -20.79 -7.57
C GLN A 267 3.94 -19.69 -6.59
N ASP A 268 4.60 -20.10 -5.50
CA ASP A 268 5.23 -19.22 -4.52
C ASP A 268 6.63 -19.79 -4.21
N LYS A 269 7.69 -19.23 -4.81
CA LYS A 269 9.04 -19.83 -4.83
C LYS A 269 10.13 -18.80 -4.62
N LEU A 270 11.26 -19.24 -4.06
CA LEU A 270 12.49 -18.43 -3.99
C LEU A 270 13.13 -18.40 -5.39
N ILE A 271 13.33 -17.21 -5.94
CA ILE A 271 13.82 -16.97 -7.31
C ILE A 271 15.07 -16.10 -7.25
N ASP A 272 16.20 -16.63 -7.74
CA ASP A 272 17.45 -15.88 -7.94
C ASP A 272 17.41 -15.01 -9.22
N ASN A 273 18.47 -14.25 -9.48
CA ASN A 273 18.50 -13.34 -10.63
C ASN A 273 18.50 -14.08 -11.97
N ALA A 274 19.20 -15.21 -12.08
CA ALA A 274 19.24 -16.00 -13.32
C ALA A 274 17.86 -16.56 -13.67
N ALA A 275 17.18 -17.17 -12.71
CA ALA A 275 15.81 -17.66 -12.90
C ALA A 275 14.84 -16.51 -13.18
N PHE A 276 15.01 -15.34 -12.54
CA PHE A 276 14.17 -14.17 -12.79
C PHE A 276 14.33 -13.64 -14.22
N LEU A 277 15.56 -13.55 -14.74
CA LEU A 277 15.81 -13.14 -16.13
C LEU A 277 15.14 -14.06 -17.14
N GLU A 278 15.11 -15.37 -16.88
CA GLU A 278 14.35 -16.32 -17.71
C GLU A 278 12.84 -16.10 -17.58
N MET A 279 12.34 -15.77 -16.39
CA MET A 279 10.92 -15.42 -16.20
C MET A 279 10.51 -14.16 -16.98
N LEU A 280 11.41 -13.18 -17.16
CA LEU A 280 11.12 -11.96 -17.93
C LEU A 280 10.85 -12.27 -19.42
N LYS A 281 11.50 -13.30 -19.97
CA LYS A 281 11.35 -13.76 -21.36
C LYS A 281 10.11 -14.64 -21.57
N ASP A 282 9.57 -15.22 -20.50
CA ASP A 282 8.48 -16.19 -20.57
C ASP A 282 7.10 -15.49 -20.69
N SER A 283 6.45 -15.65 -21.83
CA SER A 283 5.11 -15.10 -22.10
C SER A 283 3.98 -15.83 -21.38
N THR A 284 4.25 -17.00 -20.78
CA THR A 284 3.26 -17.80 -20.05
C THR A 284 3.16 -17.44 -18.57
N ILE A 285 4.07 -16.60 -18.06
CA ILE A 285 4.14 -16.20 -16.66
C ILE A 285 3.47 -14.85 -16.44
N HIS A 286 2.70 -14.73 -15.36
CA HIS A 286 2.23 -13.45 -14.82
C HIS A 286 2.62 -13.33 -13.35
N LEU A 287 3.38 -12.28 -13.01
CA LEU A 287 3.76 -11.99 -11.63
C LEU A 287 2.55 -11.46 -10.83
N ILE A 288 2.44 -11.87 -9.57
CA ILE A 288 1.43 -11.39 -8.63
C ILE A 288 2.08 -10.47 -7.58
N PHE A 289 3.16 -10.94 -6.93
CA PHE A 289 3.85 -10.22 -5.86
C PHE A 289 5.29 -10.71 -5.70
#